data_AF-A0A522R2V2-F1
#
_entry.id   AF-A0A522R2V2-F1
#
_cell.length_a   1.000
_cell.length_b   1.000
_cell.length_c   1.000
_cell.angle_alpha   90.00
_cell.angle_beta   90.00
_cell.angle_gamma   90.00
#
_symmetry.space_group_name_H-M   'P 1'
#
loop_
_entity.id
_entity.type
_entity.pdbx_description
1 polymer ?
#
loop_
_entity_poly.entity_id
_entity_poly.type
_entity_poly.pdbx_seq_one_letter_code
_entity_poly.pdbx_strand_id
1 'polypeptide(L)'
;MAKANWPIHGEISGPIVMIGFGSIGRGTLPLIERHFRFDKSRMVVIDPDDENRKLLDDRGIAFLREAVTKENYRELLTPLLTRGEGQGFCVNLSVDTSSLDIMKLCRKLGVLYVDTVVEPWAGFYLDADADNAARTNYALRETVVQEKAKHPGGTTAVSCCGANPGMVSWFVKQA
;
A
#
# COMPACT_ATOMS: atom_id res chain seq x y z
N MET A 1 -10.07 30.25 1.46
CA MET A 1 -8.75 29.82 2.00
C MET A 1 -7.69 30.14 0.94
N ALA A 2 -6.58 30.78 1.34
CA ALA A 2 -5.55 31.23 0.42
C ALA A 2 -5.04 30.10 -0.48
N LYS A 3 -4.85 30.40 -1.78
CA LYS A 3 -4.26 29.49 -2.79
C LYS A 3 -2.81 29.22 -2.43
N ALA A 4 -2.56 28.29 -1.50
CA ALA A 4 -1.22 27.75 -1.31
C ALA A 4 -0.85 26.96 -2.57
N ASN A 5 0.18 27.41 -3.29
CA ASN A 5 0.79 26.64 -4.37
C ASN A 5 1.61 25.52 -3.73
N TRP A 6 1.05 24.31 -3.70
CA TRP A 6 1.76 23.12 -3.24
C TRP A 6 2.69 22.59 -4.33
N PRO A 7 3.90 22.12 -4.00
CA PRO A 7 4.79 21.54 -4.99
C PRO A 7 4.22 20.22 -5.53
N ILE A 8 4.38 20.02 -6.84
CA ILE A 8 4.19 18.73 -7.49
C ILE A 8 5.55 18.04 -7.54
N HIS A 9 5.68 16.89 -6.90
CA HIS A 9 6.96 16.18 -6.76
C HIS A 9 7.26 15.21 -7.91
N GLY A 10 6.24 14.80 -8.66
CA GLY A 10 6.40 13.90 -9.79
C GLY A 10 5.08 13.58 -10.49
N GLU A 11 5.19 12.74 -11.51
CA GLU A 11 4.06 12.20 -12.26
C GLU A 11 3.99 10.68 -12.04
N ILE A 12 2.79 10.18 -11.73
CA ILE A 12 2.50 8.75 -11.69
C ILE A 12 1.80 8.41 -13.01
N SER A 13 2.53 7.74 -13.89
CA SER A 13 2.09 7.47 -15.26
C SER A 13 1.15 6.25 -15.36
N GLY A 14 1.26 5.30 -14.44
CA GLY A 14 0.42 4.09 -14.38
C GLY A 14 -0.73 4.16 -13.39
N PRO A 15 -1.39 3.01 -13.12
CA PRO A 15 -2.50 2.94 -12.18
C PRO A 15 -2.03 3.14 -10.73
N ILE A 16 -2.88 3.80 -9.93
CA ILE A 16 -2.72 3.89 -8.48
C ILE A 16 -3.74 2.96 -7.85
N VAL A 17 -3.28 1.93 -7.16
CA VAL A 17 -4.13 0.99 -6.43
C VAL A 17 -3.92 1.21 -4.95
N MET A 18 -4.92 1.75 -4.27
CA MET A 18 -4.91 1.91 -2.81
C MET A 18 -5.67 0.75 -2.18
N ILE A 19 -5.02 0.01 -1.28
CA ILE A 19 -5.64 -1.09 -0.53
C ILE A 19 -5.89 -0.58 0.89
N GLY A 20 -7.16 -0.54 1.31
CA GLY A 20 -7.59 0.04 2.58
C GLY A 20 -7.92 1.53 2.48
N PHE A 21 -9.09 1.91 3.01
CA PHE A 21 -9.63 3.26 3.03
C PHE A 21 -10.16 3.69 4.40
N GLY A 22 -9.51 3.21 5.45
CA GLY A 22 -9.70 3.67 6.83
C GLY A 22 -9.17 5.08 7.09
N SER A 23 -8.66 5.32 8.30
CA SER A 23 -8.14 6.65 8.69
C SER A 23 -6.97 7.11 7.82
N ILE A 24 -5.98 6.24 7.58
CA ILE A 24 -4.77 6.60 6.85
C ILE A 24 -5.03 6.73 5.35
N GLY A 25 -5.87 5.86 4.76
CA GLY A 25 -6.29 5.98 3.36
C GLY A 25 -6.94 7.34 3.07
N ARG A 26 -7.90 7.73 3.92
CA ARG A 26 -8.58 9.04 3.82
C ARG A 26 -7.65 10.22 4.03
N GLY A 27 -6.66 10.11 4.91
CA GLY A 27 -5.64 11.13 5.12
C GLY A 27 -4.63 11.23 3.98
N THR A 28 -4.31 10.10 3.35
CA THR A 28 -3.27 10.00 2.29
C THR A 28 -3.80 10.44 0.93
N LEU A 29 -5.03 10.06 0.57
CA LEU A 29 -5.66 10.40 -0.71
C LEU A 29 -5.53 11.89 -1.09
N PRO A 30 -5.93 12.87 -0.24
CA PRO A 30 -5.82 14.28 -0.60
C PRO A 30 -4.38 14.76 -0.74
N LEU A 31 -3.40 14.08 -0.14
CA LEU A 31 -1.98 14.38 -0.34
C LEU A 31 -1.48 13.86 -1.68
N ILE A 32 -1.91 12.66 -2.10
CA ILE A 32 -1.62 12.13 -3.43
C ILE A 32 -2.18 13.07 -4.50
N GLU A 33 -3.46 13.44 -4.42
CA GLU A 33 -4.12 14.38 -5.35
C GLU A 33 -3.43 15.75 -5.39
N ARG A 34 -2.86 16.19 -4.26
CA ARG A 34 -2.21 17.49 -4.14
C ARG A 34 -0.80 17.52 -4.70
N HIS A 35 -0.03 16.44 -4.55
CA HIS A 35 1.42 16.46 -4.74
C HIS A 35 1.93 15.66 -5.94
N PHE A 36 1.07 14.89 -6.61
CA PHE A 36 1.41 14.16 -7.84
C PHE A 36 0.51 14.55 -8.99
N ARG A 37 1.08 14.56 -10.21
CA ARG A 37 0.30 14.52 -11.45
C ARG A 37 -0.07 13.08 -11.75
N PHE A 38 -1.34 12.81 -12.00
CA PHE A 38 -1.81 11.50 -12.47
C PHE A 38 -3.22 11.66 -13.06
N ASP A 39 -3.59 10.70 -13.89
CA ASP A 39 -4.95 10.57 -14.40
C ASP A 39 -5.83 9.87 -13.34
N LYS A 40 -6.77 10.62 -12.74
CA LYS A 40 -7.65 10.12 -11.68
C LYS A 40 -8.46 8.90 -12.09
N SER A 41 -8.79 8.75 -13.38
CA SER A 41 -9.53 7.57 -13.88
C SER A 41 -8.74 6.26 -13.72
N ARG A 42 -7.42 6.36 -13.55
CA ARG A 42 -6.52 5.23 -13.33
C ARG A 42 -6.39 4.85 -11.85
N MET A 43 -6.91 5.67 -10.93
CA MET A 43 -6.92 5.36 -9.50
C MET A 43 -8.10 4.48 -9.12
N VAL A 44 -7.84 3.47 -8.28
CA VAL A 44 -8.85 2.62 -7.66
C VAL A 44 -8.51 2.41 -6.19
N VAL A 45 -9.54 2.41 -5.35
CA VAL A 45 -9.45 2.07 -3.93
C VAL A 45 -10.18 0.75 -3.69
N ILE A 46 -9.56 -0.15 -2.94
CA ILE A 46 -10.10 -1.47 -2.58
C ILE A 46 -10.28 -1.51 -1.07
N ASP A 47 -11.50 -1.74 -0.59
CA ASP A 47 -11.81 -1.93 0.82
C ASP A 47 -13.12 -2.74 0.96
N PRO A 48 -13.23 -3.73 1.86
CA PRO A 48 -14.49 -4.46 2.07
C PRO A 48 -15.60 -3.59 2.68
N ASP A 49 -15.24 -2.51 3.38
CA ASP A 49 -16.15 -1.57 4.02
C ASP A 49 -16.42 -0.34 3.12
N ASP A 50 -17.69 -0.10 2.82
CA ASP A 50 -18.13 1.03 2.01
C ASP A 50 -18.58 2.26 2.82
N GLU A 51 -18.44 2.26 4.16
CA GLU A 51 -18.77 3.38 5.03
C GLU A 51 -18.17 4.71 4.53
N ASN A 52 -16.94 4.66 4.03
CA ASN A 52 -16.19 5.82 3.57
C ASN A 52 -16.25 6.06 2.05
N ARG A 53 -16.98 5.22 1.31
CA ARG A 53 -17.05 5.25 -0.17
C ARG A 53 -17.47 6.60 -0.72
N LYS A 54 -18.38 7.30 -0.04
CA LYS A 54 -18.89 8.61 -0.49
C LYS A 54 -17.76 9.62 -0.78
N LEU A 55 -16.67 9.57 -0.01
CA LEU A 55 -15.51 10.46 -0.20
C LEU A 55 -14.79 10.22 -1.54
N LEU A 56 -14.91 9.02 -2.12
CA LEU A 56 -14.35 8.63 -3.41
C LEU A 56 -15.30 8.97 -4.55
N ASP A 57 -16.60 8.68 -4.36
CA ASP A 57 -17.65 9.01 -5.33
C ASP A 57 -17.68 10.52 -5.62
N ASP A 58 -17.61 11.35 -4.58
CA ASP A 58 -17.57 12.83 -4.70
C ASP A 58 -16.32 13.33 -5.47
N ARG A 59 -15.31 12.47 -5.67
CA ARG A 59 -14.06 12.77 -6.41
C ARG A 59 -13.96 12.06 -7.76
N GLY A 60 -14.93 11.21 -8.11
CA GLY A 60 -14.89 10.38 -9.32
C GLY A 60 -13.79 9.32 -9.30
N ILE A 61 -13.41 8.82 -8.11
CA ILE A 61 -12.40 7.76 -7.95
C ILE A 61 -13.10 6.41 -7.84
N ALA A 62 -12.61 5.40 -8.57
CA ALA A 62 -13.20 4.06 -8.53
C ALA A 62 -13.03 3.42 -7.16
N PHE A 63 -14.08 2.75 -6.68
CA PHE A 63 -14.09 1.96 -5.46
C PHE A 63 -14.50 0.52 -5.76
N LEU A 64 -13.72 -0.43 -5.25
CA LEU A 64 -13.99 -1.85 -5.34
C LEU A 64 -14.24 -2.40 -3.94
N ARG A 65 -15.50 -2.79 -3.68
CA ARG A 65 -15.92 -3.31 -2.37
C ARG A 65 -15.54 -4.79 -2.23
N GLU A 66 -14.27 -5.05 -1.97
CA GLU A 66 -13.71 -6.40 -1.87
C GLU A 66 -12.66 -6.49 -0.76
N ALA A 67 -12.63 -7.62 -0.05
CA ALA A 67 -11.51 -7.95 0.82
C ALA A 67 -10.37 -8.56 0.00
N VAL A 68 -9.15 -8.05 0.15
CA VAL A 68 -7.96 -8.70 -0.43
C VAL A 68 -7.58 -9.87 0.47
N THR A 69 -7.51 -11.07 -0.09
CA THR A 69 -7.27 -12.32 0.64
C THR A 69 -6.13 -13.11 0.03
N LYS A 70 -5.59 -14.08 0.77
CA LYS A 70 -4.54 -14.97 0.28
C LYS A 70 -4.96 -15.72 -0.99
N GLU A 71 -6.25 -16.02 -1.11
CA GLU A 71 -6.84 -16.77 -2.21
C GLU A 71 -7.03 -15.89 -3.45
N ASN A 72 -7.44 -14.63 -3.28
CA ASN A 72 -7.83 -13.78 -4.42
C ASN A 72 -6.78 -12.76 -4.86
N TYR A 73 -5.78 -12.41 -4.03
CA TYR A 73 -5.01 -11.18 -4.24
C TYR A 73 -4.29 -11.12 -5.59
N ARG A 74 -3.87 -12.28 -6.13
CA ARG A 74 -3.21 -12.32 -7.44
C ARG A 74 -4.19 -11.99 -8.56
N GLU A 75 -5.33 -12.65 -8.58
CA GLU A 75 -6.36 -12.48 -9.61
C GLU A 75 -7.02 -11.09 -9.50
N LEU A 76 -7.22 -10.62 -8.27
CA LEU A 76 -7.80 -9.32 -7.98
C LEU A 76 -6.84 -8.16 -8.32
N LEU A 77 -5.61 -8.19 -7.80
CA LEU A 77 -4.72 -7.03 -7.88
C LEU A 77 -3.98 -6.94 -9.21
N THR A 78 -3.59 -8.06 -9.83
CA THR A 78 -2.81 -8.03 -11.09
C THR A 78 -3.45 -7.17 -12.17
N PRO A 79 -4.72 -7.38 -12.58
CA PRO A 79 -5.32 -6.58 -13.64
C PRO A 79 -5.47 -5.09 -13.27
N LEU A 80 -5.62 -4.76 -11.98
CA LEU A 80 -5.72 -3.38 -11.51
C LEU A 80 -4.35 -2.68 -11.54
N LEU A 81 -3.31 -3.38 -11.09
CA LEU A 81 -1.93 -2.90 -10.99
C LEU A 81 -1.25 -2.77 -12.37
N THR A 82 -1.72 -3.49 -13.38
CA THR A 82 -1.19 -3.45 -14.75
C THR A 82 -2.15 -2.82 -15.76
N ARG A 83 -3.20 -2.14 -15.29
CA ARG A 83 -4.20 -1.52 -16.16
C ARG A 83 -3.60 -0.30 -16.88
N GLY A 84 -3.66 -0.32 -18.21
CA GLY A 84 -3.20 0.80 -19.04
C GLY A 84 -1.69 0.83 -19.21
N GLU A 85 -1.15 2.02 -19.48
CA GLU A 85 0.27 2.24 -19.72
C GLU A 85 0.97 2.81 -18.49
N GLY A 86 2.31 2.81 -18.49
CA GLY A 86 3.12 3.42 -17.43
C GLY A 86 3.40 2.49 -16.25
N GLN A 87 4.06 3.02 -15.23
CA GLN A 87 4.42 2.26 -14.04
C GLN A 87 3.34 2.41 -12.97
N GLY A 88 2.75 1.28 -12.56
CA GLY A 88 1.78 1.27 -11.48
C GLY A 88 2.40 1.58 -10.11
N PHE A 89 1.55 2.00 -9.17
CA PHE A 89 1.92 2.24 -7.78
C PHE A 89 0.83 1.66 -6.85
N CYS A 90 1.21 0.64 -6.08
CA CYS A 90 0.44 0.09 -4.99
C CYS A 90 0.70 0.86 -3.68
N VAL A 91 -0.36 1.42 -3.10
CA VAL A 91 -0.35 2.12 -1.81
C VAL A 91 -1.16 1.28 -0.82
N ASN A 92 -0.46 0.45 -0.02
CA ASN A 92 -1.12 -0.46 0.91
C ASN A 92 -1.25 0.19 2.30
N LEU A 93 -2.49 0.51 2.67
CA LEU A 93 -2.90 1.16 3.93
C LEU A 93 -3.99 0.34 4.63
N SER A 94 -3.96 -0.98 4.45
CA SER A 94 -4.95 -1.92 4.94
C SER A 94 -4.50 -2.67 6.20
N VAL A 95 -5.42 -3.47 6.73
CA VAL A 95 -5.20 -4.50 7.75
C VAL A 95 -5.54 -5.86 7.14
N ASP A 96 -5.19 -6.95 7.81
CA ASP A 96 -5.58 -8.32 7.43
C ASP A 96 -5.04 -8.81 6.05
N THR A 97 -4.12 -8.06 5.43
CA THR A 97 -3.49 -8.40 4.16
C THR A 97 -2.00 -8.64 4.31
N SER A 98 -1.44 -9.64 3.61
CA SER A 98 0.02 -9.86 3.71
C SER A 98 0.81 -8.82 2.93
N SER A 99 1.51 -7.94 3.66
CA SER A 99 2.45 -6.97 3.09
C SER A 99 3.50 -7.66 2.22
N LEU A 100 4.05 -8.79 2.67
CA LEU A 100 5.09 -9.51 1.92
C LEU A 100 4.57 -10.05 0.58
N ASP A 101 3.41 -10.71 0.57
CA ASP A 101 2.89 -11.31 -0.64
C ASP A 101 2.46 -10.27 -1.68
N ILE A 102 1.84 -9.19 -1.23
CA ILE A 102 1.44 -8.06 -2.10
C ILE A 102 2.69 -7.34 -2.62
N MET A 103 3.70 -7.09 -1.78
CA MET A 103 4.98 -6.52 -2.18
C MET A 103 5.67 -7.35 -3.26
N LYS A 104 5.71 -8.67 -3.08
CA LYS A 104 6.30 -9.61 -4.06
C LYS A 104 5.55 -9.58 -5.38
N LEU A 105 4.21 -9.52 -5.34
CA LEU A 105 3.40 -9.36 -6.54
C LEU A 105 3.73 -8.04 -7.26
N CYS A 106 3.75 -6.91 -6.54
CA CYS A 106 4.06 -5.61 -7.12
C CYS A 106 5.44 -5.60 -7.79
N ARG A 107 6.47 -6.09 -7.09
CA ARG A 107 7.83 -6.21 -7.64
C ARG A 107 7.90 -7.08 -8.88
N LYS A 108 7.20 -8.23 -8.89
CA LYS A 108 7.12 -9.12 -10.06
C LYS A 108 6.48 -8.43 -11.27
N LEU A 109 5.49 -7.57 -11.04
CA LEU A 109 4.77 -6.82 -12.07
C LEU A 109 5.47 -5.51 -12.49
N GLY A 110 6.61 -5.16 -11.87
CA GLY A 110 7.27 -3.89 -12.14
C GLY A 110 6.59 -2.67 -11.50
N VAL A 111 5.70 -2.90 -10.53
CA VAL A 111 4.87 -1.88 -9.85
C VAL A 111 5.54 -1.43 -8.55
N LEU A 112 5.56 -0.11 -8.32
CA LEU A 112 6.04 0.47 -7.07
C LEU A 112 5.12 0.06 -5.91
N TYR A 113 5.68 -0.07 -4.71
CA TYR A 113 4.92 -0.47 -3.53
C TYR A 113 5.33 0.35 -2.31
N VAL A 114 4.36 0.73 -1.49
CA VAL A 114 4.58 1.28 -0.15
C VAL A 114 3.53 0.76 0.83
N ASP A 115 3.96 0.47 2.06
CA ASP A 115 3.08 0.22 3.20
C ASP A 115 3.57 0.94 4.46
N THR A 116 2.79 0.85 5.54
CA THR A 116 3.14 1.40 6.86
C THR A 116 3.38 0.35 7.92
N VAL A 117 3.29 -0.94 7.57
CA VAL A 117 3.38 -2.08 8.48
C VAL A 117 3.76 -3.36 7.71
N VAL A 118 4.45 -4.30 8.36
CA VAL A 118 4.54 -5.68 7.87
C VAL A 118 3.36 -6.46 8.41
N GLU A 119 2.27 -6.44 7.67
CA GLU A 119 1.01 -7.10 8.03
C GLU A 119 1.00 -8.55 7.50
N PRO A 120 0.49 -9.52 8.27
CA PRO A 120 0.22 -10.88 7.82
C PRO A 120 -1.20 -11.02 7.22
N TRP A 121 -1.47 -12.15 6.57
CA TRP A 121 -2.86 -12.49 6.21
C TRP A 121 -3.73 -12.64 7.46
N ALA A 122 -5.02 -12.32 7.31
CA ALA A 122 -6.07 -12.53 8.30
C ALA A 122 -5.94 -13.90 9.01
N GLY A 123 -6.20 -13.91 10.32
CA GLY A 123 -6.13 -15.10 11.16
C GLY A 123 -4.77 -15.33 11.83
N PHE A 124 -3.66 -14.80 11.29
CA PHE A 124 -2.33 -14.97 11.88
C PHE A 124 -2.24 -14.51 13.33
N TYR A 125 -2.82 -13.33 13.65
CA TYR A 125 -2.79 -12.78 15.01
C TYR A 125 -3.71 -13.51 15.99
N LEU A 126 -4.65 -14.32 15.50
CA LEU A 126 -5.62 -15.06 16.31
C LEU A 126 -5.27 -16.55 16.43
N ASP A 127 -4.17 -16.99 15.80
CA ASP A 127 -3.69 -18.36 15.89
C ASP A 127 -3.24 -18.65 17.33
N ALA A 128 -4.04 -19.47 18.03
CA ALA A 128 -3.81 -19.89 19.39
C ALA A 128 -2.70 -20.96 19.49
N ASP A 129 -2.43 -21.67 18.40
CA ASP A 129 -1.44 -22.74 18.33
C ASP A 129 -0.06 -22.21 17.88
N ALA A 130 0.00 -20.96 17.39
CA ALA A 130 1.24 -20.32 16.99
C ALA A 130 2.15 -20.00 18.19
N ASP A 131 3.43 -20.35 18.05
CA ASP A 131 4.46 -20.00 19.03
C ASP A 131 4.58 -18.47 19.20
N ASN A 132 4.90 -18.04 20.41
CA ASN A 132 5.07 -16.63 20.75
C ASN A 132 6.13 -15.95 19.88
N ALA A 133 7.24 -16.62 19.58
CA ALA A 133 8.31 -16.04 18.77
C ALA A 133 7.83 -15.77 17.32
N ALA A 134 6.99 -16.66 16.78
CA ALA A 134 6.44 -16.54 15.43
C ALA A 134 5.54 -15.31 15.29
N ARG A 135 4.85 -14.89 16.37
CA ARG A 135 3.91 -13.76 16.37
C ARG A 135 4.56 -12.37 16.54
N THR A 136 5.88 -12.31 16.61
CA THR A 136 6.60 -11.04 16.83
C THR A 136 6.74 -10.24 15.53
N ASN A 137 6.74 -8.91 15.65
CA ASN A 137 7.13 -8.02 14.54
C ASN A 137 8.57 -8.27 14.07
N TYR A 138 9.44 -8.82 14.93
CA TYR A 138 10.77 -9.27 14.54
C TYR A 138 10.68 -10.40 13.50
N ALA A 139 9.91 -11.45 13.78
CA ALA A 139 9.73 -12.56 12.85
C ALA A 139 9.12 -12.11 11.51
N LEU A 140 8.09 -11.25 11.54
CA LEU A 140 7.50 -10.66 10.34
C LEU A 140 8.52 -9.81 9.55
N ARG A 141 9.32 -8.98 10.24
CA ARG A 141 10.39 -8.21 9.59
C ARG A 141 11.42 -9.12 8.92
N GLU A 142 11.83 -10.21 9.57
CA GLU A 142 12.81 -11.14 9.03
C GLU A 142 12.36 -11.77 7.70
N THR A 143 11.05 -11.99 7.49
CA THR A 143 10.58 -12.47 6.18
C THR A 143 10.86 -11.47 5.05
N VAL A 144 10.70 -10.17 5.31
CA VAL A 144 11.00 -9.10 4.34
C VAL A 144 12.51 -8.96 4.11
N VAL A 145 13.32 -9.07 5.17
CA VAL A 145 14.79 -9.03 5.08
C VAL A 145 15.32 -10.20 4.23
N GLN A 146 14.82 -11.41 4.48
CA GLN A 146 15.20 -12.59 3.71
C GLN A 146 14.76 -12.48 2.25
N GLU A 147 13.56 -11.95 1.98
CA GLU A 147 13.09 -11.70 0.62
C GLU A 147 14.00 -10.71 -0.13
N LYS A 148 14.40 -9.60 0.53
CA LYS A 148 15.35 -8.64 -0.02
C LYS A 148 16.72 -9.27 -0.32
N ALA A 149 17.22 -10.14 0.58
CA ALA A 149 18.50 -10.82 0.39
C ALA A 149 18.47 -11.81 -0.79
N LYS A 150 17.33 -12.51 -0.98
CA LYS A 150 17.12 -13.44 -2.10
C LYS A 150 16.95 -12.73 -3.44
N HIS A 151 16.39 -11.51 -3.45
CA HIS A 151 16.07 -10.76 -4.66
C HIS A 151 16.60 -9.30 -4.58
N PRO A 152 17.92 -9.09 -4.65
CA PRO A 152 18.51 -7.75 -4.58
C PRO A 152 18.12 -6.88 -5.78
N GLY A 153 18.01 -5.57 -5.57
CA GLY A 153 17.64 -4.61 -6.63
C GLY A 153 16.17 -4.71 -7.05
N GLY A 154 15.88 -4.51 -8.33
CA GLY A 154 14.52 -4.54 -8.88
C GLY A 154 13.65 -3.34 -8.51
N THR A 155 12.36 -3.40 -8.83
CA THR A 155 11.41 -2.31 -8.59
C THR A 155 11.30 -1.94 -7.10
N THR A 156 11.34 -0.65 -6.80
CA THR A 156 11.30 -0.15 -5.42
C THR A 156 10.02 -0.58 -4.69
N ALA A 157 10.22 -1.16 -3.51
CA ALA A 157 9.17 -1.43 -2.54
C ALA A 157 9.62 -0.90 -1.17
N VAL A 158 8.83 -0.02 -0.57
CA VAL A 158 9.15 0.64 0.70
C VAL A 158 8.29 0.04 1.80
N SER A 159 8.91 -0.76 2.66
CA SER A 159 8.25 -1.35 3.84
C SER A 159 8.28 -0.37 5.01
N CYS A 160 7.18 -0.28 5.75
CA CYS A 160 7.06 0.42 7.02
C CYS A 160 7.39 1.92 6.93
N CYS A 161 6.77 2.62 5.99
CA CYS A 161 6.96 4.04 5.71
C CYS A 161 5.78 4.91 6.16
N GLY A 162 5.39 4.78 7.43
CA GLY A 162 4.42 5.66 8.08
C GLY A 162 5.10 6.74 8.92
N ALA A 163 4.45 7.13 10.01
CA ALA A 163 5.08 7.97 11.03
C ALA A 163 6.11 7.16 11.84
N ASN A 164 5.67 6.06 12.45
CA ASN A 164 6.47 5.18 13.30
C ASN A 164 5.88 3.76 13.27
N PRO A 165 6.39 2.86 12.41
CA PRO A 165 7.68 2.93 11.72
C PRO A 165 7.67 3.87 10.50
N GLY A 166 8.84 4.40 10.12
CA GLY A 166 9.01 5.31 8.98
C GLY A 166 9.73 6.59 9.37
N MET A 167 9.00 7.71 9.42
CA MET A 167 9.52 9.07 9.69
C MET A 167 10.51 9.15 10.87
N VAL A 168 10.27 8.42 11.95
CA VAL A 168 11.17 8.39 13.12
C VAL A 168 12.61 7.94 12.78
N SER A 169 12.80 7.14 11.74
CA SER A 169 14.13 6.74 11.26
C SER A 169 14.87 7.87 10.55
N TRP A 170 14.15 8.84 10.00
CA TRP A 170 14.73 10.06 9.44
C TRP A 170 15.13 11.02 10.55
N PHE A 171 14.32 11.14 11.61
CA PHE A 171 14.69 11.91 12.80
C PHE A 171 15.97 11.40 13.46
N VAL A 172 16.16 10.08 13.55
CA VAL A 172 17.41 9.49 14.06
C VAL A 172 18.63 9.90 13.23
N LYS A 173 18.49 10.13 11.91
CA LYS A 173 19.61 10.62 11.09
C LYS A 173 19.91 12.11 11.29
N GLN A 174 18.92 12.89 11.71
CA GLN A 174 19.03 14.34 11.86
C GLN A 174 19.52 14.75 13.27
N ALA A 175 19.24 13.94 14.28
CA ALA A 175 19.63 14.14 15.68
C ALA A 175 21.15 14.09 15.88
#